data_AF-A0A7C1IBR9-F1
#
_entry.id   AF-A0A7C1IBR9-F1
#
_cell.length_a   1.000
_cell.length_b   1.000
_cell.length_c   1.000
_cell.angle_alpha   90.00
_cell.angle_beta   90.00
_cell.angle_gamma   90.00
#
_symmetry.space_group_name_H-M   'P 1'
#
loop_
_entity.id
_entity.type
_entity.pdbx_description
1 polymer ?
#
loop_
_entity_poly.entity_id
_entity_poly.type
_entity_poly.pdbx_seq_one_letter_code
_entity_poly.pdbx_strand_id
1 'polypeptide(L)'
;MQEHEDEQKRLEDEIYAWAKEYAEEHGWSLNYIEKQLKAVIRGLARNYIRHGERYCPCRIRSGDPDTDREIICPCIYHDEEIATQGHCHCNLFFDDKFFEELMKREKIPVPDHPIIENNHVDGNGNRD
;
A
#
# COMPACT_ATOMS: atom_id res chain seq x y z
N MET A 1 5.13 26.15 -13.72
CA MET A 1 4.47 24.91 -14.17
C MET A 1 5.39 23.71 -13.95
N GLN A 2 6.62 23.74 -14.46
CA GLN A 2 7.62 22.69 -14.24
C GLN A 2 7.84 22.37 -12.75
N GLU A 3 8.00 23.39 -11.91
CA GLU A 3 8.26 23.22 -10.46
C GLU A 3 7.15 22.46 -9.70
N HIS A 4 5.88 22.60 -10.10
CA HIS A 4 4.77 21.89 -9.45
C HIS A 4 4.69 20.43 -9.88
N GLU A 5 5.09 20.12 -11.12
CA GLU A 5 5.15 18.74 -11.62
C GLU A 5 6.32 17.98 -11.00
N ASP A 6 7.47 18.65 -10.84
CA ASP A 6 8.65 18.08 -10.21
C ASP A 6 8.39 17.76 -8.72
N GLU A 7 7.70 18.65 -8.00
CA GLU A 7 7.32 18.43 -6.61
C GLU A 7 6.32 17.27 -6.44
N GLN A 8 5.29 17.20 -7.29
CA GLN A 8 4.35 16.09 -7.24
C GLN A 8 5.06 14.76 -7.50
N LYS A 9 5.97 14.73 -8.48
CA LYS A 9 6.71 13.51 -8.78
C LYS A 9 7.63 13.09 -7.63
N ARG A 10 8.31 14.03 -6.98
CA ARG A 10 9.11 13.75 -5.78
C ARG A 10 8.28 13.10 -4.67
N LEU A 11 7.09 13.67 -4.40
CA LEU A 11 6.14 13.10 -3.43
C LEU A 11 5.61 11.72 -3.84
N GLU A 12 5.34 11.50 -5.13
CA GLU A 12 4.96 10.17 -5.62
C GLU A 12 6.06 9.12 -5.34
N ASP A 13 7.32 9.46 -5.60
CA ASP A 13 8.48 8.59 -5.37
C ASP A 13 8.67 8.33 -3.85
N GLU A 14 8.52 9.35 -3.00
CA GLU A 14 8.58 9.24 -1.52
C GLU A 14 7.44 8.37 -0.96
N ILE A 15 6.20 8.56 -1.44
CA ILE A 15 5.04 7.77 -0.98
C ILE A 15 5.15 6.32 -1.45
N TYR A 16 5.69 6.07 -2.64
CA TYR A 16 5.95 4.71 -3.11
C TYR A 16 6.99 4.00 -2.24
N ALA A 17 8.10 4.66 -1.92
CA ALA A 17 9.13 4.10 -1.03
C ALA A 17 8.54 3.77 0.35
N TRP A 18 7.80 4.71 0.94
CA TRP A 18 7.10 4.48 2.21
C TRP A 18 6.11 3.32 2.12
N ALA A 19 5.28 3.25 1.07
CA ALA A 19 4.28 2.19 0.93
C ALA A 19 4.95 0.82 0.81
N LYS A 20 6.09 0.75 0.13
CA LYS A 20 6.87 -0.47 0.01
C LYS A 20 7.41 -0.91 1.38
N GLU A 21 8.06 -0.02 2.11
CA GLU A 21 8.58 -0.31 3.47
C GLU A 21 7.45 -0.72 4.42
N TYR A 22 6.33 0.00 4.41
CA TYR A 22 5.16 -0.30 5.22
C TYR A 22 4.59 -1.69 4.90
N ALA A 23 4.50 -2.06 3.62
CA ALA A 23 4.03 -3.38 3.22
C ALA A 23 5.01 -4.48 3.69
N GLU A 24 6.32 -4.27 3.54
CA GLU A 24 7.36 -5.21 3.99
C GLU A 24 7.30 -5.45 5.51
N GLU A 25 7.13 -4.40 6.31
CA GLU A 25 7.01 -4.50 7.77
C GLU A 25 5.79 -5.34 8.23
N HIS A 26 4.74 -5.41 7.41
CA HIS A 26 3.49 -6.11 7.72
C HIS A 26 3.37 -7.48 7.04
N GLY A 27 4.34 -7.89 6.20
CA GLY A 27 4.22 -9.10 5.38
C GLY A 27 3.10 -9.00 4.35
N TRP A 28 3.02 -7.84 3.69
CA TRP A 28 2.06 -7.52 2.65
C TRP A 28 2.73 -7.18 1.33
N SER A 29 1.95 -7.31 0.27
CA SER A 29 2.34 -7.02 -1.11
C SER A 29 1.68 -5.74 -1.61
N LEU A 30 2.37 -4.99 -2.46
CA LEU A 30 1.75 -3.90 -3.21
C LEU A 30 0.99 -4.43 -4.44
N ASN A 31 0.06 -3.63 -4.94
CA ASN A 31 -0.68 -3.95 -6.16
C ASN A 31 0.25 -4.18 -7.37
N TYR A 32 0.16 -5.37 -7.98
CA TYR A 32 0.94 -5.77 -9.13
C TYR A 32 0.57 -5.03 -10.42
N ILE A 33 -0.63 -4.43 -10.50
CA ILE A 33 -1.06 -3.67 -11.66
C ILE A 33 -0.47 -2.26 -11.55
N GLU A 34 0.68 -2.07 -12.18
CA GLU A 34 1.48 -0.83 -12.14
C GLU A 34 0.64 0.45 -12.36
N LYS A 35 -0.32 0.41 -13.29
CA LYS A 35 -1.21 1.54 -13.56
C LYS A 35 -2.12 1.88 -12.37
N GLN A 36 -2.64 0.88 -11.66
CA GLN A 36 -3.47 1.08 -10.48
C GLN A 36 -2.63 1.55 -9.30
N LEU A 37 -1.48 0.91 -9.07
CA LEU A 37 -0.52 1.31 -8.04
C LEU A 37 -0.14 2.79 -8.19
N LYS A 38 0.32 3.20 -9.39
CA LYS A 38 0.66 4.60 -9.68
C LYS A 38 -0.53 5.54 -9.53
N ALA A 39 -1.75 5.10 -9.83
CA ALA A 39 -2.94 5.94 -9.67
C ALA A 39 -3.23 6.25 -8.19
N VAL A 40 -3.10 5.24 -7.31
CA VAL A 40 -3.28 5.42 -5.86
C VAL A 40 -2.18 6.31 -5.28
N ILE A 41 -0.91 6.03 -5.60
CA ILE A 41 0.25 6.82 -5.15
C ILE A 41 0.09 8.30 -5.56
N ARG A 42 -0.27 8.55 -6.83
CA ARG A 42 -0.56 9.91 -7.32
C ARG A 42 -1.73 10.57 -6.59
N GLY A 43 -2.78 9.81 -6.29
CA GLY A 43 -3.91 10.31 -5.52
C GLY A 43 -3.50 10.76 -4.11
N LEU A 44 -2.68 9.96 -3.43
CA LEU A 44 -2.12 10.28 -2.11
C LEU A 44 -1.25 11.54 -2.17
N ALA A 45 -0.34 11.64 -3.15
CA ALA A 45 0.51 12.82 -3.34
C ALA A 45 -0.31 14.08 -3.59
N ARG A 46 -1.34 14.00 -4.45
CA ARG A 46 -2.23 15.14 -4.72
C ARG A 46 -3.01 15.58 -3.50
N ASN A 47 -3.48 14.64 -2.68
CA ASN A 47 -4.18 14.98 -1.44
C ASN A 47 -3.24 15.63 -0.43
N TYR A 48 -1.99 15.16 -0.34
CA TYR A 48 -0.96 15.80 0.49
C TYR A 48 -0.70 17.25 0.06
N ILE A 49 -0.46 17.48 -1.24
CA ILE A 49 -0.21 18.82 -1.78
C ILE A 49 -1.40 19.78 -1.53
N ARG A 50 -2.63 19.28 -1.66
CA ARG A 50 -3.84 20.11 -1.55
C ARG A 50 -4.30 20.34 -0.12
N HIS A 51 -4.04 19.39 0.77
CA HIS A 51 -4.72 19.29 2.05
C HIS A 51 -3.78 19.04 3.24
N GLY A 52 -2.48 18.90 3.00
CA GLY A 52 -1.45 18.70 4.03
C GLY A 52 -1.31 17.26 4.51
N GLU A 53 -2.18 16.35 4.11
CA GLU A 53 -2.19 14.96 4.56
C GLU A 53 -2.47 13.99 3.41
N ARG A 54 -1.98 12.75 3.54
CA ARG A 54 -2.14 11.69 2.55
C ARG A 54 -3.51 11.02 2.65
N TYR A 55 -4.59 11.78 2.54
CA TYR A 55 -5.95 11.25 2.56
C TYR A 55 -6.13 10.18 1.46
N CYS A 56 -6.80 9.07 1.80
CA CYS A 56 -7.06 7.97 0.90
C CYS A 56 -7.82 8.46 -0.34
N PRO A 57 -7.28 8.26 -1.56
CA PRO A 57 -7.91 8.79 -2.78
C PRO A 57 -9.21 8.08 -3.16
N CYS A 58 -9.52 6.96 -2.51
CA CYS A 58 -10.73 6.16 -2.73
C CYS A 58 -11.84 6.49 -1.72
N ARG A 59 -11.62 7.39 -0.76
CA ARG A 59 -12.63 7.83 0.21
C ARG A 59 -12.88 9.33 0.07
N ILE A 60 -14.14 9.72 0.21
CA ILE A 60 -14.56 11.12 0.06
C ILE A 60 -14.22 11.85 1.36
N ARG A 61 -13.48 12.95 1.26
CA ARG A 61 -13.29 13.89 2.37
C ARG A 61 -14.61 14.59 2.68
N SER A 62 -14.99 14.58 3.94
CA SER A 62 -16.14 15.32 4.46
C SER A 62 -15.85 16.82 4.63
N GLY A 63 -14.58 17.18 4.82
CA GLY A 63 -14.15 18.52 5.20
C GLY A 63 -14.14 18.76 6.71
N ASP A 64 -14.67 17.82 7.50
CA ASP A 64 -14.56 17.81 8.95
C ASP A 64 -13.23 17.14 9.37
N PRO A 65 -12.33 17.83 10.08
CA PRO A 65 -11.01 17.29 10.44
C PRO A 65 -11.07 16.01 11.28
N ASP A 66 -12.04 15.90 12.19
CA ASP A 66 -12.17 14.76 13.10
C ASP A 66 -12.68 13.51 12.40
N THR A 67 -13.49 13.68 11.35
CA THR A 67 -13.92 12.59 10.48
C THR A 67 -12.84 12.25 9.45
N ASP A 68 -12.21 13.26 8.84
CA ASP A 68 -11.26 13.07 7.76
C ASP A 68 -9.96 12.39 8.22
N ARG A 69 -9.58 12.54 9.50
CA ARG A 69 -8.41 11.83 10.07
C ARG A 69 -8.48 10.31 9.88
N GLU A 70 -9.68 9.73 9.88
CA GLU A 70 -9.89 8.30 9.76
C GLU A 70 -9.44 7.77 8.39
N ILE A 71 -9.43 8.64 7.38
CA ILE A 71 -9.08 8.31 6.01
C ILE A 71 -7.67 8.76 5.62
N ILE A 72 -6.84 9.26 6.55
CA ILE A 72 -5.41 9.52 6.29
C ILE A 72 -4.68 8.19 6.10
N CYS A 73 -3.92 8.01 5.02
CA CYS A 73 -3.18 6.78 4.74
C CYS A 73 -1.96 6.62 5.68
N PRO A 74 -1.81 5.47 6.37
CA PRO A 74 -2.67 4.29 6.34
C PRO A 74 -3.97 4.51 7.14
N CYS A 75 -5.13 4.35 6.48
CA CYS A 75 -6.44 4.69 7.08
C CYS A 75 -6.85 3.66 8.11
N ILE A 76 -7.64 4.04 9.12
CA ILE A 76 -7.99 3.13 10.23
C ILE A 76 -8.66 1.81 9.79
N TYR A 77 -9.23 1.78 8.58
CA TYR A 77 -9.94 0.63 8.02
C TYR A 77 -9.01 -0.41 7.36
N HIS A 78 -7.77 -0.04 7.00
CA HIS A 78 -6.96 -0.84 6.08
C HIS A 78 -6.59 -2.20 6.67
N ASP A 79 -6.26 -2.27 7.96
CA ASP A 79 -5.92 -3.53 8.65
C ASP A 79 -7.06 -4.54 8.58
N GLU A 80 -8.29 -4.10 8.93
CA GLU A 80 -9.47 -4.97 8.92
C GLU A 80 -9.84 -5.40 7.50
N GLU A 81 -9.74 -4.48 6.53
CA GLU A 81 -9.99 -4.78 5.11
C GLU A 81 -9.01 -5.82 4.58
N ILE A 82 -7.71 -5.67 4.89
CA ILE A 82 -6.70 -6.64 4.48
C ILE A 82 -6.93 -7.99 5.17
N ALA A 83 -7.20 -8.02 6.47
CA ALA A 83 -7.44 -9.25 7.21
C ALA A 83 -8.69 -10.02 6.74
N THR A 84 -9.74 -9.32 6.29
CA THR A 84 -11.03 -9.93 5.94
C THR A 84 -11.23 -10.13 4.43
N GLN A 85 -10.63 -9.29 3.59
CA GLN A 85 -10.82 -9.28 2.13
C GLN A 85 -9.52 -9.59 1.38
N GLY A 86 -8.38 -9.59 2.07
CA GLY A 86 -7.06 -9.82 1.48
C GLY A 86 -6.42 -8.57 0.87
N HIS A 87 -7.10 -7.41 0.91
CA HIS A 87 -6.57 -6.14 0.41
C HIS A 87 -7.28 -4.93 1.02
N CYS A 88 -6.62 -3.76 1.04
CA CYS A 88 -7.31 -2.51 1.40
C CYS A 88 -8.35 -2.15 0.33
N HIS A 89 -9.36 -1.35 0.68
CA HIS A 89 -10.33 -0.81 -0.28
C HIS A 89 -9.67 -0.12 -1.49
N CYS A 90 -8.53 0.50 -1.26
CA CYS A 90 -7.71 1.17 -2.27
C CYS A 90 -7.01 0.24 -3.27
N ASN A 91 -6.95 -1.06 -3.01
CA ASN A 91 -6.05 -2.00 -3.69
C ASN A 91 -4.62 -1.47 -3.73
N LEU A 92 -4.11 -0.91 -2.64
CA LEU A 92 -2.70 -0.53 -2.47
C LEU A 92 -1.91 -1.68 -1.86
N PHE A 93 -2.39 -2.17 -0.72
CA PHE A 93 -1.81 -3.27 0.06
C PHE A 93 -2.67 -4.52 -0.07
N PHE A 94 -2.01 -5.68 -0.15
CA PHE A 94 -2.59 -7.01 -0.23
C PHE A 94 -1.92 -7.91 0.81
N ASP A 95 -2.70 -8.74 1.49
CA ASP A 95 -2.13 -9.84 2.28
C ASP A 95 -1.30 -10.76 1.37
N ASP A 96 -0.10 -11.17 1.79
CA ASP A 96 0.81 -11.94 0.94
C ASP A 96 0.23 -13.28 0.50
N LYS A 97 -0.48 -13.99 1.39
CA LYS A 97 -1.09 -15.28 1.06
C LYS A 97 -2.21 -15.09 0.05
N PHE A 98 -3.08 -14.11 0.30
CA PHE A 98 -4.14 -13.76 -0.64
C PHE A 98 -3.58 -13.35 -2.00
N PHE A 99 -2.52 -12.54 -2.01
CA PHE A 99 -1.86 -12.08 -3.23
C PHE A 99 -1.29 -13.25 -4.04
N GLU A 100 -0.60 -14.18 -3.40
CA GLU A 100 -0.09 -15.38 -4.08
C GLU A 100 -1.22 -16.21 -4.71
N GLU A 101 -2.32 -16.42 -3.99
CA GLU A 101 -3.49 -17.16 -4.48
C GLU A 101 -4.16 -16.45 -5.67
N LEU A 102 -4.26 -15.12 -5.61
CA LEU A 102 -4.77 -14.29 -6.70
C LEU A 102 -3.92 -14.47 -7.96
N MET A 103 -2.59 -14.38 -7.85
CA MET A 103 -1.69 -14.53 -9.00
C MET A 103 -1.77 -15.91 -9.63
N LYS A 104 -1.85 -16.97 -8.80
CA LYS A 104 -2.09 -18.35 -9.25
C LYS A 104 -3.40 -18.48 -10.02
N ARG A 105 -4.49 -17.87 -9.51
CA ARG A 105 -5.82 -17.91 -10.16
C ARG A 105 -5.84 -17.17 -11.50
N GLU A 106 -5.25 -15.98 -11.55
CA GLU A 106 -5.16 -15.17 -12.78
C GLU A 106 -4.11 -15.71 -13.78
N LYS A 107 -3.36 -16.76 -13.40
CA LYS A 107 -2.27 -17.36 -14.18
C LYS A 107 -1.19 -16.34 -14.56
N ILE A 108 -0.95 -15.38 -13.68
CA ILE A 108 0.10 -14.38 -13.82
C ILE A 108 1.31 -14.92 -13.03
N PRO A 109 2.50 -15.03 -13.64
CA PRO A 109 3.72 -15.32 -12.88
C PRO A 109 3.86 -14.30 -11.76
N VAL A 110 4.09 -14.76 -10.53
CA VAL A 110 4.34 -13.86 -9.40
C VAL A 110 5.53 -12.98 -9.78
N PRO A 111 5.37 -11.65 -9.88
CA PRO A 111 6.45 -10.76 -10.24
C PRO A 111 7.56 -10.86 -9.20
N ASP A 112 8.82 -10.79 -9.63
CA ASP A 112 9.97 -10.67 -8.74
C ASP A 112 9.96 -9.26 -8.08
N HIS A 113 9.07 -9.02 -7.11
CA HIS A 113 8.93 -7.74 -6.41
C HIS A 113 8.30 -7.92 -5.02
N PRO A 114 8.81 -7.20 -3.99
CA PRO A 114 9.88 -7.73 -3.17
C PRO A 114 9.47 -9.07 -2.56
N ILE A 115 10.05 -10.15 -3.08
CA ILE A 115 9.95 -11.45 -2.43
C ILE A 115 10.79 -11.34 -1.16
N ILE A 116 10.12 -11.36 -0.02
CA ILE A 116 10.73 -11.65 1.27
C ILE A 116 11.41 -13.01 1.08
N GLU A 117 12.75 -13.02 0.99
CA GLU A 117 13.49 -14.26 1.26
C GLU A 117 13.15 -14.64 2.70
N ASN A 118 12.21 -15.56 2.85
CA ASN A 118 11.81 -16.13 4.13
C ASN A 118 13.06 -16.64 4.86
N ASN A 119 13.61 -15.83 5.76
CA ASN A 119 14.33 -16.35 6.92
C ASN A 119 13.28 -17.03 7.80
N HIS A 120 13.02 -18.27 7.46
CA HIS A 120 12.35 -19.25 8.30
C HIS A 120 13.18 -19.35 9.60
N VAL A 121 12.74 -18.66 10.65
CA VAL A 121 13.17 -18.98 12.00
C VAL A 121 12.28 -20.11 12.46
N ASP A 122 12.72 -21.33 12.20
CA ASP A 122 12.21 -22.50 12.90
C ASP A 122 12.46 -22.29 14.40
N GLY A 123 11.40 -21.95 15.10
CA GLY A 123 11.32 -22.02 16.55
C GLY A 123 11.33 -23.48 16.99
N ASN A 124 12.44 -24.18 16.81
CA ASN A 124 12.75 -25.35 17.60
C ASN A 124 14.25 -25.43 17.86
N GLY A 125 14.68 -24.68 18.88
CA GLY A 125 15.95 -24.89 19.50
C GLY A 125 15.95 -26.26 20.17
N ASN A 126 16.65 -27.23 19.58
CA ASN A 126 17.25 -28.27 20.39
C ASN A 126 18.60 -28.71 19.83
N ARG A 127 19.57 -28.78 20.74
CA ARG A 127 20.91 -29.32 20.53
C ARG A 127 20.89 -30.75 21.03
N ASP A 128 21.27 -31.68 20.18
CA ASP A 128 21.89 -32.96 20.56
C ASP A 128 23.06 -33.23 19.59
#